data_AF-A0A4U5MUW1-F1
#
_entry.id   AF-A0A4U5MUW1-F1
#
_cell.length_a   1.000
_cell.length_b   1.000
_cell.length_c   1.000
_cell.angle_alpha   90.00
_cell.angle_beta   90.00
_cell.angle_gamma   90.00
#
_symmetry.space_group_name_H-M   'P 1'
#
loop_
_entity.id
_entity.type
_entity.pdbx_description
1 polymer ?
#
loop_
_entity_poly.entity_id
_entity_poly.type
_entity_poly.pdbx_seq_one_letter_code
_entity_poly.pdbx_strand_id
1 'polypeptide(L)'
;MSTWLALNIVNNNTNDARTMAPNSPPFAASLCQKCIFCSFHRFDMRLSKQVPLSKKQLRLSRELYCVLVFVVIVYIVALSHLYLTSSNDGSCGQNGKACFREFQLVPTTKAPADEDYVSRTVLLKEQFLLDAKLMNYSLYGLKELPVYPDHKKITQTYDIVPADLKLEEKLRVVYKKRLAACVIEKNMSTVLASIMCFLHDHEAFLKANRTITTEYFWTRFCKDKNEHNSIEDLLNATHTKLKDWTTFALVRDPLERLLSAFLDKCVMNREQFSDQNCYGCRDNIHCFVRTVYWRAKAFAKTQGRKPYNMEDVHTFPQNWHCSFKDRTNKMKIIKYYSEFTERKRTYARIVDVLKEAGIRPGLISEILDQLLGGSTYHTTIDSPEKKLVRMVVTKDQDLMDMIYSLYYHDYMMFGFSFV
;
A
#
# COMPACT_ATOMS: atom_id res chain seq x y z
N MET A 1 -38.62 32.29 -44.90
CA MET A 1 -39.52 32.75 -43.83
C MET A 1 -38.64 33.24 -42.69
N SER A 2 -38.07 34.45 -42.75
CA SER A 2 -38.73 35.76 -42.48
C SER A 2 -39.22 35.76 -41.02
N THR A 3 -38.74 36.53 -40.04
CA THR A 3 -38.31 37.96 -39.92
C THR A 3 -37.70 38.13 -38.50
N TRP A 4 -36.52 38.73 -38.26
CA TRP A 4 -36.13 40.16 -38.11
C TRP A 4 -36.59 40.91 -36.82
N LEU A 5 -35.60 41.34 -36.00
CA LEU A 5 -35.37 42.63 -35.29
C LEU A 5 -34.35 42.38 -34.14
N ALA A 6 -33.07 42.80 -34.11
CA ALA A 6 -32.43 44.13 -34.21
C ALA A 6 -32.99 45.14 -33.18
N LEU A 7 -32.27 45.97 -32.40
CA LEU A 7 -30.86 46.37 -32.18
C LEU A 7 -30.93 47.23 -30.87
N ASN A 8 -29.92 47.34 -30.00
CA ASN A 8 -29.09 48.55 -29.97
C ASN A 8 -27.91 48.46 -29.00
N ILE A 9 -26.81 49.01 -29.50
CA ILE A 9 -25.51 49.27 -28.90
C ILE A 9 -25.54 50.69 -28.31
N VAL A 10 -24.93 50.91 -27.14
CA VAL A 10 -24.20 52.16 -26.87
C VAL A 10 -22.86 51.82 -26.22
N ASN A 11 -21.84 52.32 -26.87
CA ASN A 11 -20.43 52.28 -26.55
C ASN A 11 -20.08 53.55 -25.74
N ASN A 12 -19.17 53.49 -24.78
CA ASN A 12 -18.20 54.57 -24.59
C ASN A 12 -17.01 54.14 -23.74
N ASN A 13 -15.84 54.19 -24.41
CA ASN A 13 -14.50 54.26 -23.84
C ASN A 13 -14.33 55.51 -22.98
N THR A 14 -13.44 55.46 -21.99
CA THR A 14 -12.24 56.32 -21.96
C THR A 14 -11.22 55.87 -20.90
N ASN A 15 -9.96 55.94 -21.32
CA ASN A 15 -8.70 55.77 -20.59
C ASN A 15 -8.60 56.63 -19.32
N ASP A 16 -7.80 56.20 -18.32
CA ASP A 16 -6.47 56.80 -18.13
C ASP A 16 -5.70 56.18 -16.96
N ALA A 17 -4.40 56.00 -17.21
CA ALA A 17 -3.36 55.68 -16.24
C ALA A 17 -2.91 56.94 -15.49
N ARG A 18 -2.61 56.81 -14.18
CA ARG A 18 -1.56 57.61 -13.52
C ARG A 18 -1.20 57.07 -12.13
N THR A 19 0.07 56.70 -12.03
CA THR A 19 1.00 56.84 -10.89
C THR A 19 0.59 57.82 -9.78
N MET A 20 0.80 57.44 -8.52
CA MET A 20 1.74 58.09 -7.58
C MET A 20 1.61 57.53 -6.15
N ALA A 21 2.75 57.09 -5.60
CA ALA A 21 3.00 57.09 -4.14
C ALA A 21 2.99 58.54 -3.63
N PRO A 22 2.93 58.81 -2.30
CA PRO A 22 4.20 59.01 -1.59
C PRO A 22 4.20 58.85 -0.05
N ASN A 23 5.43 58.88 0.51
CA ASN A 23 5.86 59.45 1.80
C ASN A 23 5.80 58.63 3.11
N SER A 24 6.97 58.09 3.49
CA SER A 24 7.58 58.21 4.84
C SER A 24 8.23 59.61 5.00
N PRO A 25 8.53 60.12 6.23
CA PRO A 25 9.85 59.92 6.89
C PRO A 25 9.80 60.07 8.47
N PRO A 26 10.88 60.39 9.23
CA PRO A 26 11.90 59.47 9.80
C PRO A 26 12.19 59.69 11.33
N PHE A 27 13.35 59.22 11.82
CA PHE A 27 14.00 59.34 13.16
C PHE A 27 13.72 58.18 14.16
N ALA A 28 14.65 57.63 14.94
CA ALA A 28 16.09 57.80 15.13
C ALA A 28 16.67 56.53 15.81
N ALA A 29 17.98 56.34 15.70
CA ALA A 29 18.77 55.31 16.35
C ALA A 29 19.01 55.60 17.86
N SER A 30 19.17 54.55 18.68
CA SER A 30 20.35 54.43 19.58
C SER A 30 20.38 53.08 20.31
N LEU A 31 21.60 52.53 20.39
CA LEU A 31 22.06 51.43 21.23
C LEU A 31 21.59 51.52 22.69
N CYS A 32 21.37 50.39 23.35
CA CYS A 32 22.05 50.12 24.63
C CYS A 32 22.12 48.62 24.96
N GLN A 33 23.33 48.20 25.24
CA GLN A 33 23.79 46.88 25.63
C GLN A 33 23.78 46.81 27.16
N LYS A 34 23.32 45.70 27.77
CA LYS A 34 23.74 45.31 29.13
C LYS A 34 23.52 43.82 29.39
N CYS A 35 24.63 43.13 29.60
CA CYS A 35 24.76 41.80 30.20
C CYS A 35 24.40 41.83 31.69
N ILE A 36 24.01 40.67 32.24
CA ILE A 36 24.34 40.09 33.58
C ILE A 36 23.72 38.67 33.58
N PHE A 37 24.53 37.62 33.41
CA PHE A 37 25.00 36.68 34.44
C PHE A 37 23.90 35.89 35.18
N CYS A 38 23.83 34.58 34.89
CA CYS A 38 23.67 33.56 35.94
C CYS A 38 24.26 32.21 35.49
N SER A 39 24.83 31.51 36.47
CA SER A 39 25.93 30.55 36.36
C SER A 39 25.52 29.07 36.29
N PHE A 40 26.41 28.29 35.66
CA PHE A 40 26.87 26.93 35.98
C PHE A 40 25.86 25.82 36.34
N HIS A 41 25.82 24.78 35.51
CA HIS A 41 26.50 23.53 35.84
C HIS A 41 26.93 22.76 34.58
N ARG A 42 28.24 22.50 34.47
CA ARG A 42 28.88 21.60 33.49
C ARG A 42 28.59 20.15 33.87
N PHE A 43 28.23 19.34 32.88
CA PHE A 43 28.70 17.97 32.77
C PHE A 43 29.42 17.84 31.42
N ASP A 44 30.70 17.50 31.51
CA ASP A 44 31.67 17.43 30.43
C ASP A 44 31.69 15.99 29.90
N MET A 45 31.40 15.78 28.62
CA MET A 45 31.76 14.54 27.93
C MET A 45 32.34 14.91 26.56
N ARG A 46 33.66 14.72 26.45
CA ARG A 46 34.48 14.97 25.26
C ARG A 46 34.00 14.12 24.09
N LEU A 47 33.58 14.76 23.00
CA LEU A 47 33.58 14.19 21.65
C LEU A 47 34.45 15.06 20.76
N SER A 48 35.41 14.42 20.09
CA SER A 48 36.41 15.06 19.24
C SER A 48 35.74 15.90 18.14
N LYS A 49 36.14 17.17 18.04
CA LYS A 49 35.80 18.02 16.89
C LYS A 49 36.44 17.43 15.62
N GLN A 50 35.63 16.80 14.77
CA GLN A 50 36.01 16.59 13.37
C GLN A 50 35.90 17.92 12.62
N VAL A 51 37.01 18.30 11.98
CA VAL A 51 37.10 19.47 11.08
C VAL A 51 36.25 19.17 9.83
N PRO A 52 35.35 20.06 9.39
CA PRO A 52 34.58 19.82 8.17
C PRO A 52 35.49 19.92 6.95
N LEU A 53 35.59 18.81 6.19
CA LEU A 53 36.32 18.73 4.92
C LEU A 53 35.68 19.67 3.88
N SER A 54 36.52 20.41 3.17
CA SER A 54 36.11 21.33 2.10
C SER A 54 35.37 20.59 0.98
N LYS A 55 34.36 21.24 0.36
CA LYS A 55 33.61 20.73 -0.81
C LYS A 55 34.52 20.22 -1.95
N LYS A 56 35.76 20.71 -2.04
CA LYS A 56 36.76 20.29 -3.02
C LYS A 56 37.38 18.92 -2.68
N GLN A 57 37.58 18.61 -1.39
CA GLN A 57 38.04 17.30 -0.91
C GLN A 57 36.97 16.23 -1.04
N LEU A 58 35.69 16.59 -0.81
CA LEU A 58 34.56 15.67 -1.00
C LEU A 58 34.34 15.28 -2.48
N ARG A 59 34.70 16.17 -3.41
CA ARG A 59 34.66 15.89 -4.85
C ARG A 59 35.77 14.93 -5.27
N LEU A 60 36.98 15.14 -4.76
CA LEU A 60 38.14 14.28 -5.04
C LEU A 60 37.94 12.86 -4.50
N SER A 61 37.27 12.71 -3.34
CA SER A 61 36.98 11.38 -2.78
C SER A 61 35.90 10.61 -3.55
N ARG A 62 34.95 11.31 -4.20
CA ARG A 62 33.93 10.68 -5.06
C ARG A 62 34.51 10.19 -6.38
N GLU A 63 35.37 10.98 -7.02
CA GLU A 63 36.06 10.57 -8.25
C GLU A 63 36.95 9.33 -7.99
N LEU A 64 37.71 9.32 -6.89
CA LEU A 64 38.54 8.18 -6.52
C LEU A 64 37.70 6.92 -6.24
N TYR A 65 36.54 7.07 -5.59
CA TYR A 65 35.62 5.98 -5.32
C TYR A 65 35.02 5.41 -6.61
N CYS A 66 34.61 6.26 -7.55
CA CYS A 66 34.09 5.82 -8.85
C CYS A 66 35.15 5.05 -9.66
N VAL A 67 36.41 5.49 -9.65
CA VAL A 67 37.51 4.77 -10.29
C VAL A 67 37.77 3.42 -9.63
N LEU A 68 37.76 3.35 -8.29
CA LEU A 68 37.96 2.09 -7.56
C LEU A 68 36.83 1.08 -7.83
N VAL A 69 35.57 1.53 -7.84
CA VAL A 69 34.41 0.68 -8.17
C VAL A 69 34.51 0.18 -9.62
N PHE A 70 34.92 1.01 -10.56
CA PHE A 70 35.10 0.60 -11.95
C PHE A 70 36.19 -0.48 -12.10
N VAL A 71 37.34 -0.32 -11.44
CA VAL A 71 38.42 -1.32 -11.45
C VAL A 71 37.96 -2.66 -10.87
N VAL A 72 37.18 -2.64 -9.78
CA VAL A 72 36.62 -3.86 -9.18
C VAL A 72 35.65 -4.57 -10.13
N ILE A 73 34.77 -3.83 -10.81
CA ILE A 73 33.83 -4.40 -11.79
C ILE A 73 34.58 -5.06 -12.95
N VAL A 74 35.58 -4.37 -13.52
CA VAL A 74 36.40 -4.91 -14.62
C VAL A 74 37.13 -6.19 -14.17
N TYR A 75 37.66 -6.22 -12.94
CA TYR A 75 38.31 -7.40 -12.38
C TYR A 75 37.35 -8.59 -12.20
N ILE A 76 36.12 -8.34 -11.71
CA ILE A 76 35.09 -9.38 -11.57
C ILE A 76 34.70 -9.95 -12.94
N VAL A 77 34.53 -9.09 -13.95
CA VAL A 77 34.19 -9.51 -15.31
C VAL A 77 35.33 -10.34 -15.93
N ALA A 78 36.58 -9.94 -15.72
CA ALA A 78 37.75 -10.69 -16.19
C ALA A 78 37.84 -12.08 -15.53
N LEU A 79 37.64 -12.17 -14.21
CA LEU A 79 37.59 -13.45 -13.49
C LEU A 79 36.43 -14.35 -13.97
N SER A 80 35.27 -13.75 -14.25
CA SER A 80 34.10 -14.50 -14.76
C SER A 80 34.37 -15.08 -16.15
N HIS A 81 35.06 -14.33 -17.01
CA HIS A 81 35.48 -14.81 -18.33
C HIS A 81 36.51 -15.93 -18.22
N LEU A 82 37.52 -15.79 -17.35
CA LEU A 82 38.54 -16.82 -17.10
C LEU A 82 37.91 -18.13 -16.58
N TYR A 83 36.93 -18.03 -15.68
CA TYR A 83 36.21 -19.18 -15.13
C TYR A 83 35.43 -19.93 -16.23
N LEU A 84 34.71 -19.19 -17.09
CA LEU A 84 33.94 -19.78 -18.19
C LEU A 84 34.82 -20.43 -19.26
N THR A 85 36.04 -19.93 -19.49
CA THR A 85 36.98 -20.54 -20.45
C THR A 85 37.69 -21.78 -19.92
N SER A 86 37.65 -22.06 -18.62
CA SER A 86 38.27 -23.28 -18.05
C SER A 86 37.31 -24.47 -17.91
N SER A 87 35.99 -24.26 -18.11
CA SER A 87 34.96 -25.28 -17.88
C SER A 87 34.49 -26.02 -19.14
N ASN A 88 35.11 -25.79 -20.31
CA ASN A 88 34.73 -26.42 -21.58
C ASN A 88 35.86 -27.32 -22.11
N ASP A 89 36.17 -28.38 -21.37
CA ASP A 89 36.80 -29.58 -21.92
C ASP A 89 35.92 -30.80 -21.59
N GLY A 90 34.89 -30.97 -22.42
CA GLY A 90 33.99 -32.12 -22.42
C GLY A 90 33.84 -32.63 -23.85
N SER A 91 34.79 -33.47 -24.25
CA SER A 91 34.90 -34.11 -25.57
C SER A 91 33.59 -34.76 -26.04
N CYS A 92 33.12 -34.41 -27.24
CA CYS A 92 32.21 -35.25 -28.03
C CYS A 92 32.96 -35.74 -29.26
N GLY A 93 33.39 -37.00 -29.21
CA GLY A 93 34.17 -37.67 -30.25
C GLY A 93 33.33 -37.99 -31.48
N GLN A 94 33.96 -37.78 -32.63
CA GLN A 94 33.49 -38.18 -33.96
C GLN A 94 33.25 -39.70 -34.03
N ASN A 95 32.04 -40.10 -34.40
CA ASN A 95 31.77 -41.10 -35.45
C ASN A 95 30.27 -41.42 -35.49
N GLY A 96 29.68 -41.23 -36.66
CA GLY A 96 28.25 -41.42 -36.89
C GLY A 96 27.79 -42.85 -36.58
N LYS A 97 26.68 -42.93 -35.86
CA LYS A 97 25.62 -43.94 -36.00
C LYS A 97 24.38 -43.42 -35.28
N ALA A 98 23.27 -43.41 -36.02
CA ALA A 98 21.95 -43.06 -35.51
C ALA A 98 21.58 -43.98 -34.33
N CYS A 99 21.08 -43.40 -33.24
CA CYS A 99 20.28 -44.11 -32.25
C CYS A 99 18.93 -43.42 -32.16
N PHE A 100 18.04 -43.82 -33.06
CA PHE A 100 16.60 -43.81 -32.81
C PHE A 100 16.35 -44.73 -31.61
N ARG A 101 15.72 -44.21 -30.56
CA ARG A 101 15.05 -45.04 -29.55
C ARG A 101 13.64 -44.54 -29.36
N GLU A 102 12.73 -45.32 -29.92
CA GLU A 102 11.37 -45.62 -29.42
C GLU A 102 11.10 -45.09 -28.00
N PHE A 103 10.21 -44.09 -27.91
CA PHE A 103 9.51 -43.78 -26.67
C PHE A 103 8.42 -44.84 -26.47
N GLN A 104 8.75 -45.92 -25.76
CA GLN A 104 7.73 -46.76 -25.15
C GLN A 104 7.05 -45.97 -24.03
N LEU A 105 5.81 -45.57 -24.28
CA LEU A 105 4.87 -45.12 -23.26
C LEU A 105 4.60 -46.28 -22.30
N VAL A 106 5.35 -46.34 -21.20
CA VAL A 106 4.97 -47.10 -20.02
C VAL A 106 3.86 -46.32 -19.32
N PRO A 107 2.65 -46.88 -19.13
CA PRO A 107 1.64 -46.24 -18.32
C PRO A 107 2.04 -46.40 -16.84
N THR A 108 2.76 -45.43 -16.31
CA THR A 108 2.90 -45.31 -14.85
C THR A 108 1.59 -44.77 -14.30
N THR A 109 0.72 -45.70 -13.93
CA THR A 109 -0.38 -45.50 -12.98
C THR A 109 0.19 -45.21 -11.59
N LYS A 110 0.74 -44.02 -11.40
CA LYS A 110 0.81 -43.39 -10.09
C LYS A 110 0.33 -41.96 -10.28
N ALA A 111 -0.80 -41.65 -9.66
CA ALA A 111 -1.17 -40.27 -9.43
C ALA A 111 0.05 -39.53 -8.89
N PRO A 112 0.35 -38.30 -9.34
CA PRO A 112 1.44 -37.53 -8.76
C PRO A 112 1.20 -37.50 -7.25
N ALA A 113 2.19 -37.95 -6.48
CA ALA A 113 2.15 -37.84 -5.03
C ALA A 113 1.83 -36.38 -4.71
N ASP A 114 0.79 -36.16 -3.91
CA ASP A 114 0.41 -34.81 -3.48
C ASP A 114 1.61 -34.20 -2.76
N GLU A 115 2.25 -33.23 -3.40
CA GLU A 115 3.46 -32.56 -2.93
C GLU A 115 3.25 -31.90 -1.55
N ASP A 116 1.99 -31.70 -1.13
CA ASP A 116 1.58 -31.16 0.18
C ASP A 116 1.02 -32.24 1.13
N TYR A 117 1.27 -33.53 0.89
CA TYR A 117 0.82 -34.60 1.80
C TYR A 117 1.54 -34.51 3.16
N VAL A 118 0.78 -34.15 4.19
CA VAL A 118 1.24 -34.13 5.58
C VAL A 118 0.45 -35.18 6.38
N SER A 119 1.17 -36.01 7.15
CA SER A 119 0.52 -37.05 7.95
C SER A 119 -0.46 -36.46 8.97
N ARG A 120 -1.52 -37.21 9.29
CA ARG A 120 -2.53 -36.79 10.27
C ARG A 120 -1.92 -36.43 11.63
N THR A 121 -0.90 -37.16 12.06
CA THR A 121 -0.18 -36.89 13.31
C THR A 121 0.52 -35.54 13.29
N VAL A 122 1.14 -35.17 12.16
CA VAL A 122 1.80 -33.87 12.00
C VAL A 122 0.75 -32.76 11.99
N LEU A 123 -0.35 -32.92 11.25
CA LEU A 123 -1.45 -31.93 11.23
C LEU A 123 -2.03 -31.68 12.64
N LEU A 124 -2.25 -32.74 13.43
CA LEU A 124 -2.73 -32.60 14.81
C LEU A 124 -1.73 -31.86 15.71
N LYS A 125 -0.43 -32.13 15.54
CA LYS A 125 0.63 -31.42 16.27
C LYS A 125 0.68 -29.94 15.89
N GLU A 126 0.63 -29.63 14.59
CA GLU A 126 0.58 -28.25 14.11
C GLU A 126 -0.65 -27.51 14.64
N GLN A 127 -1.82 -28.18 14.64
CA GLN A 127 -3.06 -27.62 15.16
C GLN A 127 -2.94 -27.28 16.65
N PHE A 128 -2.42 -28.21 17.45
CA PHE A 128 -2.18 -27.97 18.88
C PHE A 128 -1.26 -26.77 19.13
N LEU A 129 -0.17 -26.66 18.36
CA LEU A 129 0.77 -25.54 18.46
C LEU A 129 0.13 -24.22 18.05
N LEU A 130 -0.67 -24.21 16.98
CA LEU A 130 -1.40 -23.03 16.54
C LEU A 130 -2.40 -22.58 17.61
N ASP A 131 -3.17 -23.48 18.19
CA ASP A 131 -4.17 -23.11 19.19
C ASP A 131 -3.51 -22.58 20.48
N ALA A 132 -2.41 -23.19 20.93
CA ALA A 132 -1.61 -22.66 22.03
C ALA A 132 -1.09 -21.24 21.74
N LYS A 133 -0.65 -20.98 20.51
CA LYS A 133 -0.19 -19.66 20.05
C LYS A 133 -1.32 -18.63 20.01
N LEU A 134 -2.51 -19.01 19.52
CA LEU A 134 -3.69 -18.13 19.51
C LEU A 134 -4.12 -17.74 20.92
N MET A 135 -4.03 -18.66 21.89
CA MET A 135 -4.29 -18.37 23.29
C MET A 135 -3.23 -17.42 23.86
N ASN A 136 -1.94 -17.70 23.62
CA ASN A 136 -0.84 -16.87 24.12
C ASN A 136 -0.91 -15.42 23.61
N TYR A 137 -1.25 -15.23 22.33
CA TYR A 137 -1.40 -13.89 21.75
C TYR A 137 -2.73 -13.21 22.07
N SER A 138 -3.62 -13.88 22.82
CA SER A 138 -4.97 -13.43 23.16
C SER A 138 -5.83 -13.16 21.92
N LEU A 139 -5.66 -13.98 20.88
CA LEU A 139 -6.42 -13.88 19.62
C LEU A 139 -7.70 -14.73 19.66
N TYR A 140 -7.74 -15.74 20.52
CA TYR A 140 -8.87 -16.66 20.61
C TYR A 140 -10.15 -15.94 21.05
N GLY A 141 -11.24 -16.13 20.30
CA GLY A 141 -12.56 -15.57 20.63
C GLY A 141 -12.70 -14.06 20.46
N LEU A 142 -11.70 -13.37 19.90
CA LEU A 142 -11.82 -11.94 19.59
C LEU A 142 -12.92 -11.69 18.54
N LYS A 143 -13.98 -11.00 18.94
CA LYS A 143 -15.06 -10.57 18.05
C LYS A 143 -14.83 -9.14 17.56
N GLU A 144 -15.52 -8.78 16.47
CA GLU A 144 -15.61 -7.39 16.03
C GLU A 144 -16.27 -6.52 17.10
N LEU A 145 -15.86 -5.25 17.16
CA LEU A 145 -16.48 -4.28 18.04
C LEU A 145 -17.90 -3.98 17.53
N PRO A 146 -18.91 -3.91 18.41
CA PRO A 146 -20.23 -3.44 18.02
C PRO A 146 -20.13 -1.97 17.56
N VAL A 147 -20.66 -1.67 16.38
CA VAL A 147 -20.68 -0.32 15.82
C VAL A 147 -22.13 0.11 15.65
N TYR A 148 -22.48 1.24 16.27
CA TYR A 148 -23.79 1.88 16.13
C TYR A 148 -23.55 3.26 15.51
N PRO A 149 -23.57 3.38 14.18
CA PRO A 149 -23.29 4.66 13.53
C PRO A 149 -24.47 5.63 13.76
N ASP A 150 -24.17 6.82 14.28
CA ASP A 150 -25.15 7.89 14.43
C ASP A 150 -25.14 8.79 13.19
N HIS A 151 -26.12 8.58 12.31
CA HIS A 151 -26.25 9.33 11.05
C HIS A 151 -26.79 10.75 11.21
N LYS A 152 -27.27 11.13 12.41
CA LYS A 152 -27.90 12.43 12.63
C LYS A 152 -26.92 13.60 12.69
N LYS A 153 -25.61 13.33 12.76
CA LYS A 153 -24.55 14.33 12.89
C LYS A 153 -23.90 14.79 11.57
N ILE A 154 -24.24 14.19 10.43
CA ILE A 154 -23.64 14.58 9.16
C ILE A 154 -24.38 15.81 8.62
N THR A 155 -23.76 16.97 8.72
CA THR A 155 -24.20 18.18 8.03
C THR A 155 -24.03 17.98 6.53
N GLN A 156 -25.10 18.15 5.75
CA GLN A 156 -25.10 17.97 4.29
C GLN A 156 -24.50 19.19 3.57
N THR A 157 -23.32 19.65 4.00
CA THR A 157 -22.61 20.77 3.37
C THR A 157 -22.11 20.39 1.97
N TYR A 158 -21.77 19.11 1.77
CA TYR A 158 -21.26 18.56 0.52
C TYR A 158 -22.13 17.40 0.04
N ASP A 159 -22.38 17.33 -1.27
CA ASP A 159 -23.05 16.17 -1.87
C ASP A 159 -22.28 14.88 -1.60
N ILE A 160 -23.01 13.82 -1.25
CA ILE A 160 -22.45 12.48 -1.12
C ILE A 160 -21.92 12.00 -2.48
N VAL A 161 -20.72 11.43 -2.46
CA VAL A 161 -20.12 10.76 -3.61
C VAL A 161 -20.83 9.42 -3.83
N PRO A 162 -21.28 9.10 -5.06
CA PRO A 162 -22.03 7.86 -5.33
C PRO A 162 -21.26 6.57 -4.95
N ALA A 163 -22.00 5.56 -4.49
CA ALA A 163 -21.48 4.21 -4.25
C ALA A 163 -21.16 3.46 -5.54
N ASP A 164 -20.42 2.34 -5.39
CA ASP A 164 -20.38 1.22 -6.33
C ASP A 164 -19.94 1.55 -7.76
N LEU A 165 -19.04 2.53 -7.92
CA LEU A 165 -18.36 2.76 -9.19
C LEU A 165 -17.24 1.74 -9.37
N LYS A 166 -16.97 1.33 -10.62
CA LYS A 166 -15.86 0.43 -10.91
C LYS A 166 -14.57 1.24 -11.07
N LEU A 167 -13.66 1.15 -10.10
CA LEU A 167 -12.31 1.72 -10.18
C LEU A 167 -11.27 0.67 -10.60
N GLU A 168 -10.83 -0.16 -9.66
CA GLU A 168 -9.89 -1.25 -9.88
C GLU A 168 -10.23 -2.45 -8.99
N GLU A 169 -10.06 -3.66 -9.53
CA GLU A 169 -10.14 -4.91 -8.78
C GLU A 169 -8.81 -5.64 -8.90
N LYS A 170 -8.20 -5.98 -7.75
CA LYS A 170 -6.89 -6.67 -7.69
C LYS A 170 -7.05 -7.89 -6.81
N LEU A 171 -7.03 -9.07 -7.41
CA LEU A 171 -7.11 -10.33 -6.68
C LEU A 171 -5.73 -10.95 -6.52
N ARG A 172 -5.48 -11.53 -5.35
CA ARG A 172 -4.35 -12.41 -5.07
C ARG A 172 -4.86 -13.77 -4.66
N VAL A 173 -4.31 -14.82 -5.25
CA VAL A 173 -4.97 -16.13 -5.29
C VAL A 173 -4.07 -17.25 -4.80
N VAL A 174 -4.64 -18.23 -4.11
CA VAL A 174 -4.00 -19.51 -3.78
C VAL A 174 -4.81 -20.61 -4.45
N TYR A 175 -4.43 -20.96 -5.68
CA TYR A 175 -5.21 -21.87 -6.53
C TYR A 175 -5.49 -23.23 -5.88
N LYS A 176 -4.47 -23.84 -5.25
CA LYS A 176 -4.58 -25.15 -4.58
C LYS A 176 -5.66 -25.19 -3.48
N LYS A 177 -6.00 -24.02 -2.91
CA LYS A 177 -6.92 -23.90 -1.76
C LYS A 177 -8.21 -23.14 -2.13
N ARG A 178 -8.38 -22.77 -3.40
CA ARG A 178 -9.48 -21.93 -3.89
C ARG A 178 -9.73 -20.71 -2.98
N LEU A 179 -8.64 -20.06 -2.56
CA LEU A 179 -8.68 -18.85 -1.73
C LEU A 179 -8.31 -17.64 -2.59
N ALA A 180 -9.12 -16.58 -2.51
CA ALA A 180 -8.87 -15.33 -3.22
C ALA A 180 -9.06 -14.13 -2.29
N ALA A 181 -8.08 -13.23 -2.28
CA ALA A 181 -8.12 -11.98 -1.53
C ALA A 181 -8.24 -10.81 -2.49
N CYS A 182 -9.23 -9.93 -2.31
CA CYS A 182 -9.24 -8.65 -2.98
C CYS A 182 -8.37 -7.63 -2.22
N VAL A 183 -7.38 -7.07 -2.91
CA VAL A 183 -6.37 -6.18 -2.37
C VAL A 183 -6.76 -4.74 -2.66
N ILE A 184 -7.16 -4.01 -1.61
CA ILE A 184 -7.50 -2.59 -1.68
C ILE A 184 -6.33 -1.78 -1.12
N GLU A 185 -5.90 -0.76 -1.87
CA GLU A 185 -4.78 0.06 -1.43
C GLU A 185 -5.04 0.72 -0.07
N LYS A 186 -3.96 0.81 0.73
CA LYS A 186 -3.95 1.35 2.11
C LYS A 186 -4.74 0.56 3.15
N ASN A 187 -5.27 -0.62 2.79
CA ASN A 187 -5.90 -1.57 3.70
C ASN A 187 -4.99 -2.76 3.99
N MET A 188 -3.74 -2.47 4.38
CA MET A 188 -2.71 -3.52 4.54
C MET A 188 -2.42 -4.25 3.21
N SER A 189 -2.56 -3.57 2.06
CA SER A 189 -2.49 -4.17 0.71
C SER A 189 -1.19 -4.94 0.43
N THR A 190 -0.03 -4.35 0.72
CA THR A 190 1.27 -5.00 0.49
C THR A 190 1.40 -6.28 1.30
N VAL A 191 1.06 -6.25 2.59
CA VAL A 191 1.16 -7.44 3.45
C VAL A 191 0.17 -8.50 3.03
N LEU A 192 -1.06 -8.13 2.70
CA LEU A 192 -2.07 -9.07 2.20
C LEU A 192 -1.60 -9.76 0.92
N ALA A 193 -1.03 -9.01 -0.02
CA ALA A 193 -0.45 -9.58 -1.23
C ALA A 193 0.71 -10.54 -0.91
N SER A 194 1.57 -10.20 0.05
CA SER A 194 2.67 -11.06 0.49
C SER A 194 2.20 -12.33 1.18
N ILE A 195 1.16 -12.27 2.03
CA ILE A 195 0.54 -13.46 2.63
C ILE A 195 0.03 -14.39 1.53
N MET A 196 -0.71 -13.86 0.57
CA MET A 196 -1.26 -14.65 -0.53
C MET A 196 -0.17 -15.23 -1.43
N CYS A 197 0.94 -14.51 -1.61
CA CYS A 197 2.11 -14.99 -2.34
C CYS A 197 2.83 -16.13 -1.59
N PHE A 198 3.07 -15.95 -0.28
CA PHE A 198 3.61 -16.99 0.59
C PHE A 198 2.75 -18.24 0.57
N LEU A 199 1.42 -18.11 0.65
CA LEU A 199 0.51 -19.27 0.60
C LEU A 199 0.42 -19.93 -0.78
N HIS A 200 0.67 -19.18 -1.87
CA HIS A 200 0.67 -19.72 -3.22
C HIS A 200 1.83 -20.70 -3.45
N ASP A 201 3.03 -20.32 -3.00
CA ASP A 201 4.25 -21.12 -3.12
C ASP A 201 5.23 -20.83 -1.97
N HIS A 202 4.95 -21.43 -0.80
CA HIS A 202 5.71 -21.16 0.42
C HIS A 202 7.16 -21.64 0.34
N GLU A 203 7.43 -22.77 -0.32
CA GLU A 203 8.78 -23.31 -0.45
C GLU A 203 9.66 -22.39 -1.29
N ALA A 204 9.18 -21.95 -2.46
CA ALA A 204 9.94 -21.03 -3.30
C ALA A 204 10.07 -19.66 -2.65
N PHE A 205 9.04 -19.19 -1.93
CA PHE A 205 9.08 -17.93 -1.19
C PHE A 205 10.19 -17.93 -0.12
N LEU A 206 10.27 -18.99 0.69
CA LEU A 206 11.29 -19.13 1.73
C LEU A 206 12.69 -19.38 1.16
N LYS A 207 12.80 -20.22 0.12
CA LYS A 207 14.08 -20.47 -0.58
C LYS A 207 14.66 -19.20 -1.21
N ALA A 208 13.80 -18.28 -1.62
CA ALA A 208 14.19 -16.97 -2.13
C ALA A 208 14.52 -15.94 -1.02
N ASN A 209 14.57 -16.39 0.25
CA ASN A 209 14.83 -15.57 1.43
C ASN A 209 13.90 -14.34 1.54
N ARG A 210 12.62 -14.53 1.17
CA ARG A 210 11.60 -13.49 1.27
C ARG A 210 10.90 -13.55 2.62
N THR A 211 10.40 -12.41 3.09
CA THR A 211 9.55 -12.32 4.28
C THR A 211 8.28 -11.52 3.96
N ILE A 212 7.18 -11.87 4.61
CA ILE A 212 5.86 -11.26 4.40
C ILE A 212 5.90 -9.75 4.68
N THR A 213 6.68 -9.32 5.68
CA THR A 213 6.72 -7.92 6.15
C THR A 213 7.72 -7.04 5.39
N THR A 214 8.71 -7.62 4.71
CA THR A 214 9.72 -6.89 3.93
C THR A 214 9.52 -6.95 2.43
N GLU A 215 8.50 -7.65 1.94
CA GLU A 215 8.14 -7.62 0.52
C GLU A 215 7.79 -6.21 0.06
N TYR A 216 8.29 -5.86 -1.13
CA TYR A 216 8.19 -4.52 -1.68
C TYR A 216 7.43 -4.54 -3.01
N PHE A 217 6.58 -3.53 -3.24
CA PHE A 217 5.67 -3.49 -4.39
C PHE A 217 6.38 -3.62 -5.75
N TRP A 218 7.61 -3.10 -5.86
CA TRP A 218 8.37 -3.09 -7.11
C TRP A 218 9.13 -4.40 -7.37
N THR A 219 9.34 -5.24 -6.34
CA THR A 219 10.10 -6.49 -6.42
C THR A 219 9.29 -7.69 -5.95
N ARG A 220 7.98 -7.68 -6.23
CA ARG A 220 7.00 -8.69 -5.81
C ARG A 220 7.36 -10.07 -6.34
N PHE A 221 7.55 -11.03 -5.44
CA PHE A 221 7.94 -12.39 -5.81
C PHE A 221 6.90 -13.14 -6.67
N CYS A 222 5.61 -12.90 -6.42
CA CYS A 222 4.50 -13.52 -7.16
C CYS A 222 3.87 -12.63 -8.24
N LYS A 223 4.57 -11.57 -8.67
CA LYS A 223 4.09 -10.73 -9.77
C LYS A 223 3.72 -11.60 -10.98
N ASP A 224 2.52 -11.40 -11.51
CA ASP A 224 1.97 -12.10 -12.67
C ASP A 224 1.84 -13.64 -12.51
N LYS A 225 2.01 -14.18 -11.29
CA LYS A 225 1.86 -15.62 -10.99
C LYS A 225 0.51 -15.97 -10.37
N ASN A 226 0.07 -15.15 -9.41
CA ASN A 226 -1.14 -15.39 -8.63
C ASN A 226 -2.09 -14.18 -8.60
N GLU A 227 -2.10 -13.41 -9.69
CA GLU A 227 -2.79 -12.13 -9.79
C GLU A 227 -3.88 -12.17 -10.85
N HIS A 228 -5.05 -11.63 -10.52
CA HIS A 228 -6.15 -11.41 -11.46
C HIS A 228 -6.69 -9.99 -11.31
N ASN A 229 -7.20 -9.44 -12.41
CA ASN A 229 -7.70 -8.06 -12.46
C ASN A 229 -9.24 -7.96 -12.32
N SER A 230 -9.93 -9.09 -12.23
CA SER A 230 -11.32 -9.17 -11.80
C SER A 230 -11.68 -10.58 -11.35
N ILE A 231 -12.82 -10.75 -10.68
CA ILE A 231 -13.31 -12.10 -10.38
C ILE A 231 -13.70 -12.84 -11.67
N GLU A 232 -14.25 -12.17 -12.68
CA GLU A 232 -14.55 -12.82 -13.97
C GLU A 232 -13.30 -13.40 -14.62
N ASP A 233 -12.19 -12.65 -14.59
CA ASP A 233 -10.89 -13.13 -15.07
C ASP A 233 -10.44 -14.40 -14.33
N LEU A 234 -10.51 -14.39 -12.99
CA LEU A 234 -10.22 -15.57 -12.16
C LEU A 234 -11.10 -16.79 -12.52
N LEU A 235 -12.41 -16.59 -12.60
CA LEU A 235 -13.36 -17.69 -12.83
C LEU A 235 -13.22 -18.27 -14.24
N ASN A 236 -12.96 -17.41 -15.23
CA ASN A 236 -12.72 -17.84 -16.60
C ASN A 236 -11.40 -18.61 -16.72
N ALA A 237 -10.32 -18.09 -16.14
CA ALA A 237 -8.99 -18.71 -16.18
C ALA A 237 -8.95 -20.08 -15.47
N THR A 238 -9.78 -20.27 -14.44
CA THR A 238 -9.79 -21.50 -13.64
C THR A 238 -10.94 -22.45 -13.97
N HIS A 239 -11.86 -22.05 -14.84
CA HIS A 239 -13.10 -22.78 -15.16
C HIS A 239 -13.91 -23.17 -13.90
N THR A 240 -14.01 -22.23 -12.95
CA THR A 240 -14.71 -22.44 -11.68
C THR A 240 -15.87 -21.46 -11.50
N LYS A 241 -16.66 -21.64 -10.43
CA LYS A 241 -17.73 -20.73 -10.03
C LYS A 241 -17.34 -20.01 -8.74
N LEU A 242 -17.86 -18.80 -8.52
CA LEU A 242 -17.56 -18.01 -7.31
C LEU A 242 -17.79 -18.79 -6.01
N LYS A 243 -18.84 -19.61 -5.95
CA LYS A 243 -19.15 -20.44 -4.77
C LYS A 243 -18.09 -21.49 -4.42
N ASP A 244 -17.20 -21.77 -5.36
CA ASP A 244 -16.11 -22.72 -5.18
C ASP A 244 -14.92 -22.08 -4.45
N TRP A 245 -14.95 -20.75 -4.26
CA TRP A 245 -13.86 -19.97 -3.67
C TRP A 245 -14.23 -19.39 -2.32
N THR A 246 -13.30 -19.46 -1.38
CA THR A 246 -13.30 -18.59 -0.20
C THR A 246 -12.75 -17.24 -0.63
N THR A 247 -13.60 -16.22 -0.68
CA THR A 247 -13.19 -14.85 -1.03
C THR A 247 -13.20 -13.95 0.19
N PHE A 248 -12.23 -13.06 0.30
CA PHE A 248 -12.21 -12.06 1.36
C PHE A 248 -11.54 -10.74 0.93
N ALA A 249 -11.84 -9.66 1.65
CA ALA A 249 -11.20 -8.37 1.48
C ALA A 249 -10.94 -7.72 2.84
N LEU A 250 -9.86 -6.93 2.93
CA LEU A 250 -9.60 -6.08 4.08
C LEU A 250 -10.14 -4.67 3.82
N VAL A 251 -10.91 -4.16 4.76
CA VAL A 251 -11.44 -2.79 4.76
C VAL A 251 -10.95 -2.03 5.98
N ARG A 252 -10.73 -0.73 5.86
CA ARG A 252 -10.17 0.12 6.92
C ARG A 252 -11.11 1.28 7.19
N ASP A 253 -11.06 1.80 8.42
CA ASP A 253 -11.75 3.05 8.76
C ASP A 253 -11.40 4.14 7.71
N PRO A 254 -12.41 4.80 7.09
CA PRO A 254 -12.17 5.67 5.95
C PRO A 254 -11.24 6.86 6.25
N LEU A 255 -11.39 7.49 7.43
CA LEU A 255 -10.49 8.57 7.86
C LEU A 255 -9.07 8.04 8.02
N GLU A 256 -8.89 6.92 8.72
CA GLU A 256 -7.59 6.28 8.91
C GLU A 256 -6.90 5.89 7.60
N ARG A 257 -7.67 5.42 6.62
CA ARG A 257 -7.18 5.10 5.28
C ARG A 257 -6.71 6.35 4.54
N LEU A 258 -7.52 7.41 4.53
CA LEU A 258 -7.20 8.69 3.90
C LEU A 258 -5.92 9.29 4.49
N LEU A 259 -5.80 9.34 5.82
CA LEU A 259 -4.61 9.87 6.49
C LEU A 259 -3.36 9.06 6.16
N SER A 260 -3.49 7.73 6.08
CA SER A 260 -2.39 6.86 5.67
C SER A 260 -1.98 7.08 4.21
N ALA A 261 -2.92 7.41 3.32
CA ALA A 261 -2.64 7.78 1.94
C ALA A 261 -1.92 9.13 1.86
N PHE A 262 -2.40 10.14 2.60
CA PHE A 262 -1.77 11.46 2.67
C PHE A 262 -0.31 11.36 3.15
N LEU A 263 -0.05 10.71 4.28
CA LEU A 263 1.31 10.61 4.81
C LEU A 263 2.25 9.87 3.85
N ASP A 264 1.78 8.80 3.24
CA ASP A 264 2.56 8.04 2.27
C ASP A 264 2.84 8.83 1.00
N LYS A 265 1.83 9.45 0.38
CA LYS A 265 1.99 10.12 -0.92
C LYS A 265 2.54 11.54 -0.84
N CYS A 266 2.36 12.22 0.29
CA CYS A 266 2.59 13.65 0.40
C CYS A 266 3.70 14.03 1.38
N VAL A 267 3.94 13.22 2.42
CA VAL A 267 4.88 13.55 3.50
C VAL A 267 6.14 12.69 3.41
N MET A 268 6.01 11.37 3.45
CA MET A 268 7.16 10.46 3.55
C MET A 268 7.91 10.27 2.23
N ASN A 269 7.21 10.24 1.09
CA ASN A 269 7.84 10.01 -0.22
C ASN A 269 8.10 11.31 -1.01
N ARG A 270 8.23 12.45 -0.31
CA ARG A 270 8.33 13.80 -0.92
C ARG A 270 9.53 13.97 -1.84
N GLU A 271 10.64 13.27 -1.58
CA GLU A 271 11.88 13.40 -2.36
C GLU A 271 11.95 12.46 -3.56
N GLN A 272 11.14 11.40 -3.59
CA GLN A 272 11.22 10.36 -4.62
C GLN A 272 10.44 10.70 -5.90
N PHE A 273 9.54 11.69 -5.86
CA PHE A 273 8.63 11.93 -6.96
C PHE A 273 8.44 13.44 -7.26
N SER A 274 8.22 13.79 -8.53
CA SER A 274 8.09 15.16 -9.07
C SER A 274 7.11 16.09 -8.32
N ASP A 275 7.23 17.40 -8.54
CA ASP A 275 6.32 18.45 -8.02
C ASP A 275 4.82 18.25 -8.35
N GLN A 276 4.48 17.34 -9.27
CA GLN A 276 3.09 17.01 -9.64
C GLN A 276 2.43 15.94 -8.75
N ASN A 277 3.19 15.26 -7.87
CA ASN A 277 2.64 14.23 -6.99
C ASN A 277 1.84 14.83 -5.83
N CYS A 278 1.02 14.01 -5.18
CA CYS A 278 0.09 14.46 -4.16
C CYS A 278 -0.86 15.55 -4.69
N TYR A 279 -1.22 15.46 -5.97
CA TYR A 279 -2.06 16.45 -6.66
C TYR A 279 -1.50 17.89 -6.64
N GLY A 280 -0.21 18.08 -6.39
CA GLY A 280 0.40 19.40 -6.20
C GLY A 280 0.16 20.02 -4.82
N CYS A 281 -0.44 19.28 -3.87
CA CYS A 281 -0.78 19.79 -2.53
C CYS A 281 0.39 19.80 -1.54
N ARG A 282 1.48 19.07 -1.82
CA ARG A 282 2.60 18.88 -0.88
C ARG A 282 2.06 18.42 0.48
N ASP A 283 2.52 19.01 1.59
CA ASP A 283 2.09 18.69 2.96
C ASP A 283 0.79 19.42 3.40
N ASN A 284 0.03 20.03 2.49
CA ASN A 284 -1.22 20.70 2.81
C ASN A 284 -2.41 19.73 2.80
N ILE A 285 -2.86 19.31 3.99
CA ILE A 285 -4.00 18.40 4.15
C ILE A 285 -5.33 18.99 3.65
N HIS A 286 -5.57 20.30 3.77
CA HIS A 286 -6.82 20.91 3.28
C HIS A 286 -6.89 20.85 1.75
N CYS A 287 -5.78 21.17 1.08
CA CYS A 287 -5.66 21.01 -0.37
C CYS A 287 -5.91 19.56 -0.78
N PHE A 288 -5.29 18.61 -0.08
CA PHE A 288 -5.37 17.19 -0.40
C PHE A 288 -6.80 16.67 -0.29
N VAL A 289 -7.48 16.85 0.85
CA VAL A 289 -8.86 16.40 1.08
C VAL A 289 -9.81 17.00 0.04
N ARG A 290 -9.73 18.32 -0.17
CA ARG A 290 -10.55 19.03 -1.15
C ARG A 290 -10.33 18.49 -2.56
N THR A 291 -9.07 18.22 -2.92
CA THR A 291 -8.73 17.71 -4.25
C THR A 291 -9.26 16.29 -4.45
N VAL A 292 -9.09 15.40 -3.46
CA VAL A 292 -9.64 14.03 -3.51
C VAL A 292 -11.16 14.06 -3.69
N TYR A 293 -11.87 14.87 -2.90
CA TYR A 293 -13.33 15.01 -3.00
C TYR A 293 -13.78 15.42 -4.42
N TRP A 294 -13.20 16.49 -4.96
CA TRP A 294 -13.58 16.98 -6.30
C TRP A 294 -13.17 16.03 -7.43
N ARG A 295 -12.03 15.34 -7.29
CA ARG A 295 -11.61 14.31 -8.24
C ARG A 295 -12.55 13.11 -8.22
N ALA A 296 -12.95 12.63 -7.04
CA ALA A 296 -13.93 11.56 -6.90
C ALA A 296 -15.29 11.95 -7.50
N LYS A 297 -15.80 13.17 -7.22
CA LYS A 297 -17.02 13.69 -7.85
C LYS A 297 -16.90 13.75 -9.38
N ALA A 298 -15.76 14.19 -9.91
CA ALA A 298 -15.53 14.26 -11.34
C ALA A 298 -15.47 12.86 -11.99
N PHE A 299 -14.82 11.91 -11.33
CA PHE A 299 -14.81 10.50 -11.76
C PHE A 299 -16.24 9.92 -11.77
N ALA A 300 -17.00 10.18 -10.71
CA ALA A 300 -18.38 9.74 -10.58
C ALA A 300 -19.32 10.33 -11.64
N LYS A 301 -19.19 11.62 -11.96
CA LYS A 301 -19.97 12.27 -13.03
C LYS A 301 -19.79 11.60 -14.40
N THR A 302 -18.62 11.01 -14.65
CA THR A 302 -18.34 10.29 -15.89
C THR A 302 -18.67 8.79 -15.83
N GLN A 303 -19.26 8.33 -14.72
CA GLN A 303 -19.49 6.90 -14.42
C GLN A 303 -18.19 6.08 -14.49
N GLY A 304 -17.10 6.63 -13.94
CA GLY A 304 -15.81 5.95 -13.88
C GLY A 304 -15.01 5.92 -15.19
N ARG A 305 -15.42 6.68 -16.21
CA ARG A 305 -14.70 6.75 -17.50
C ARG A 305 -13.55 7.76 -17.50
N LYS A 306 -13.53 8.69 -16.57
CA LYS A 306 -12.44 9.67 -16.46
C LYS A 306 -11.14 8.97 -16.04
N PRO A 307 -10.00 9.29 -16.66
CA PRO A 307 -8.71 8.79 -16.19
C PRO A 307 -8.48 9.15 -14.72
N TYR A 308 -7.95 8.18 -13.97
CA TYR A 308 -7.51 8.34 -12.59
C TYR A 308 -6.00 8.12 -12.49
N ASN A 309 -5.39 8.56 -11.40
CA ASN A 309 -3.95 8.40 -11.15
C ASN A 309 -3.69 7.52 -9.93
N MET A 310 -2.41 7.35 -9.58
CA MET A 310 -2.02 6.49 -8.46
C MET A 310 -2.62 6.98 -7.14
N GLU A 311 -2.63 8.28 -6.87
CA GLU A 311 -3.22 8.83 -5.65
C GLU A 311 -4.72 8.55 -5.55
N ASP A 312 -5.45 8.59 -6.66
CA ASP A 312 -6.88 8.27 -6.71
C ASP A 312 -7.13 6.82 -6.27
N VAL A 313 -6.33 5.85 -6.71
CA VAL A 313 -6.46 4.45 -6.28
C VAL A 313 -6.27 4.30 -4.75
N HIS A 314 -5.42 5.12 -4.14
CA HIS A 314 -5.14 5.05 -2.71
C HIS A 314 -6.15 5.83 -1.86
N THR A 315 -6.95 6.71 -2.47
CA THR A 315 -7.81 7.67 -1.76
C THR A 315 -9.28 7.56 -2.12
N PHE A 316 -9.67 7.08 -3.29
CA PHE A 316 -11.07 6.96 -3.67
C PHE A 316 -11.81 5.94 -2.78
N PRO A 317 -13.14 6.03 -2.67
CA PRO A 317 -13.93 5.14 -1.81
C PRO A 317 -13.59 3.67 -1.97
N GLN A 318 -13.46 2.97 -0.85
CA GLN A 318 -13.09 1.55 -0.81
C GLN A 318 -14.16 0.69 -1.49
N ASN A 319 -15.44 1.09 -1.39
CA ASN A 319 -16.55 0.42 -2.06
C ASN A 319 -16.49 0.48 -3.60
N TRP A 320 -15.58 1.29 -4.19
CA TRP A 320 -15.33 1.31 -5.63
C TRP A 320 -14.37 0.22 -6.11
N HIS A 321 -13.82 -0.55 -5.17
CA HIS A 321 -12.98 -1.72 -5.44
C HIS A 321 -13.78 -3.01 -5.27
N CYS A 322 -13.23 -4.12 -5.75
CA CYS A 322 -13.71 -5.49 -5.45
C CYS A 322 -15.17 -5.81 -5.83
N SER A 323 -15.84 -4.93 -6.59
CA SER A 323 -17.23 -5.09 -7.01
C SER A 323 -18.16 -5.47 -5.86
N PHE A 324 -18.04 -4.80 -4.71
CA PHE A 324 -18.75 -5.14 -3.48
C PHE A 324 -20.27 -5.24 -3.68
N LYS A 325 -20.88 -4.31 -4.40
CA LYS A 325 -22.32 -4.32 -4.71
C LYS A 325 -22.89 -5.69 -5.07
N ASP A 326 -22.19 -6.43 -5.93
CA ASP A 326 -22.67 -7.70 -6.47
C ASP A 326 -22.29 -8.91 -5.60
N ARG A 327 -21.44 -8.69 -4.58
CA ARG A 327 -20.63 -9.74 -3.95
C ARG A 327 -20.43 -9.62 -2.44
N THR A 328 -20.92 -8.57 -1.77
CA THR A 328 -20.74 -8.39 -0.31
C THR A 328 -21.22 -9.59 0.49
N ASN A 329 -22.32 -10.24 0.09
CA ASN A 329 -22.84 -11.43 0.77
C ASN A 329 -22.06 -12.72 0.45
N LYS A 330 -21.12 -12.68 -0.49
CA LYS A 330 -20.34 -13.83 -0.98
C LYS A 330 -18.87 -13.73 -0.63
N MET A 331 -18.43 -12.58 -0.10
CA MET A 331 -17.06 -12.28 0.28
C MET A 331 -16.99 -11.91 1.75
N LYS A 332 -15.98 -12.44 2.46
CA LYS A 332 -15.74 -12.12 3.86
C LYS A 332 -15.06 -10.76 3.97
N ILE A 333 -15.63 -9.88 4.78
CA ILE A 333 -15.07 -8.56 5.03
C ILE A 333 -14.30 -8.59 6.35
N ILE A 334 -13.02 -8.24 6.31
CA ILE A 334 -12.16 -8.17 7.50
C ILE A 334 -11.82 -6.70 7.78
N LYS A 335 -12.15 -6.21 8.98
CA LYS A 335 -11.77 -4.87 9.41
C LYS A 335 -10.28 -4.84 9.79
N TYR A 336 -9.55 -3.93 9.16
CA TYR A 336 -8.17 -3.60 9.50
C TYR A 336 -8.13 -2.44 10.50
N TYR A 337 -7.71 -2.74 11.71
CA TYR A 337 -7.55 -1.75 12.77
C TYR A 337 -6.12 -1.21 12.76
N SER A 338 -5.98 0.12 12.64
CA SER A 338 -4.67 0.78 12.74
C SER A 338 -4.07 0.56 14.14
N GLU A 339 -4.82 0.83 15.20
CA GLU A 339 -4.33 0.77 16.57
C GLU A 339 -3.77 -0.61 16.91
N PHE A 340 -2.55 -0.66 17.46
CA PHE A 340 -1.84 -1.91 17.74
C PHE A 340 -2.65 -2.86 18.64
N THR A 341 -3.34 -2.32 19.65
CA THR A 341 -4.18 -3.09 20.59
C THR A 341 -5.34 -3.77 19.88
N GLU A 342 -5.97 -3.09 18.92
CA GLU A 342 -7.13 -3.61 18.19
C GLU A 342 -6.74 -4.41 16.95
N ARG A 343 -5.53 -4.23 16.41
CA ARG A 343 -5.02 -4.94 15.22
C ARG A 343 -5.00 -6.46 15.40
N LYS A 344 -4.85 -6.93 16.64
CA LYS A 344 -5.02 -8.34 16.99
C LYS A 344 -6.35 -8.93 16.50
N ARG A 345 -7.44 -8.15 16.51
CA ARG A 345 -8.73 -8.58 15.94
C ARG A 345 -8.65 -8.83 14.44
N THR A 346 -7.94 -7.97 13.70
CA THR A 346 -7.68 -8.18 12.27
C THR A 346 -6.96 -9.51 12.04
N TYR A 347 -5.92 -9.80 12.82
CA TYR A 347 -5.15 -11.04 12.69
C TYR A 347 -5.97 -12.28 13.03
N ALA A 348 -6.78 -12.22 14.09
CA ALA A 348 -7.71 -13.30 14.44
C ALA A 348 -8.67 -13.61 13.28
N ARG A 349 -9.23 -12.59 12.62
CA ARG A 349 -10.12 -12.78 11.47
C ARG A 349 -9.42 -13.31 10.22
N ILE A 350 -8.17 -12.92 9.99
CA ILE A 350 -7.35 -13.52 8.92
C ILE A 350 -7.19 -15.01 9.20
N VAL A 351 -6.82 -15.39 10.43
CA VAL A 351 -6.70 -16.80 10.85
C VAL A 351 -7.98 -17.58 10.60
N ASP A 352 -9.15 -17.03 10.97
CA ASP A 352 -10.45 -17.68 10.74
C ASP A 352 -10.65 -18.01 9.25
N VAL A 353 -10.39 -17.04 8.36
CA VAL A 353 -10.52 -17.23 6.91
C VAL A 353 -9.53 -18.27 6.38
N LEU A 354 -8.28 -18.26 6.86
CA LEU A 354 -7.27 -19.23 6.45
C LEU A 354 -7.60 -20.65 6.94
N LYS A 355 -8.12 -20.80 8.17
CA LYS A 355 -8.60 -22.08 8.70
C LYS A 355 -9.75 -22.62 7.85
N GLU A 356 -10.72 -21.77 7.50
CA GLU A 356 -11.87 -22.15 6.67
C GLU A 356 -11.46 -22.57 5.25
N ALA A 357 -10.45 -21.92 4.68
CA ALA A 357 -9.90 -22.28 3.37
C ALA A 357 -9.02 -23.55 3.40
N GLY A 358 -8.89 -24.22 4.56
CA GLY A 358 -8.08 -25.44 4.68
C GLY A 358 -6.57 -25.21 4.54
N ILE A 359 -6.08 -24.03 4.94
CA ILE A 359 -4.65 -23.77 5.04
C ILE A 359 -4.07 -24.57 6.21
N ARG A 360 -2.89 -25.17 6.01
CA ARG A 360 -2.22 -25.98 7.05
C ARG A 360 -1.93 -25.13 8.29
N PRO A 361 -2.15 -25.65 9.52
CA PRO A 361 -1.93 -24.86 10.73
C PRO A 361 -0.49 -24.38 10.89
N GLY A 362 0.51 -25.13 10.40
CA GLY A 362 1.91 -24.71 10.38
C GLY A 362 2.14 -23.42 9.58
N LEU A 363 1.53 -23.28 8.40
CA LEU A 363 1.65 -22.08 7.56
C LEU A 363 0.93 -20.88 8.19
N ILE A 364 -0.24 -21.09 8.80
CA ILE A 364 -0.95 -20.04 9.54
C ILE A 364 -0.10 -19.56 10.72
N SER A 365 0.53 -20.48 11.44
CA SER A 365 1.42 -20.20 12.55
C SER A 365 2.60 -19.33 12.15
N GLU A 366 3.21 -19.60 10.98
CA GLU A 366 4.31 -18.81 10.43
C GLU A 366 3.88 -17.40 9.98
N ILE A 367 2.71 -17.29 9.32
CA ILE A 367 2.13 -15.99 8.99
C ILE A 367 1.93 -15.15 10.26
N LEU A 368 1.39 -15.74 11.32
CA LEU A 368 1.18 -15.05 12.59
C LEU A 368 2.49 -14.57 13.22
N ASP A 369 3.55 -15.37 13.19
CA ASP A 369 4.86 -14.96 13.71
C ASP A 369 5.40 -13.74 12.97
N GLN A 370 5.26 -13.71 11.65
CA GLN A 370 5.71 -12.57 10.86
C GLN A 370 4.83 -11.33 11.07
N LEU A 371 3.51 -11.49 11.21
CA LEU A 371 2.58 -10.39 11.46
C LEU A 371 2.76 -9.76 12.85
N LEU A 372 3.08 -10.56 13.86
CA LEU A 372 3.28 -10.11 15.24
C LEU A 372 4.73 -9.69 15.51
N GLY A 373 5.68 -10.16 14.70
CA GLY A 373 7.12 -9.94 14.87
C GLY A 373 7.66 -8.61 14.32
N GLY A 374 6.87 -7.81 13.58
CA GLY A 374 7.39 -6.53 13.07
C GLY A 374 6.41 -5.63 12.31
N SER A 375 6.81 -4.37 12.12
CA SER A 375 6.16 -3.40 11.24
C SER A 375 6.70 -3.52 9.81
N THR A 376 5.89 -3.12 8.82
CA THR A 376 6.34 -3.05 7.43
C THR A 376 7.06 -1.75 7.11
N TYR A 377 7.83 -1.75 6.03
CA TYR A 377 8.57 -0.59 5.50
C TYR A 377 7.72 0.70 5.35
N HIS A 378 6.41 0.58 5.05
CA HIS A 378 5.49 1.72 4.86
C HIS A 378 4.55 1.97 6.04
N THR A 379 4.94 1.55 7.25
CA THR A 379 4.06 1.67 8.42
C THR A 379 3.93 3.12 8.86
N THR A 380 2.77 3.74 8.59
CA THR A 380 2.40 5.06 9.13
C THR A 380 1.65 4.97 10.45
N ILE A 381 1.56 3.77 11.05
CA ILE A 381 0.40 3.42 11.86
C ILE A 381 0.33 4.21 13.18
N ASP A 382 1.46 4.59 13.76
CA ASP A 382 1.52 5.36 15.02
C ASP A 382 2.47 6.56 14.95
N SER A 383 2.73 7.07 13.74
CA SER A 383 3.70 8.16 13.58
C SER A 383 3.18 9.46 14.24
N PRO A 384 4.05 10.29 14.85
CA PRO A 384 3.67 11.58 15.41
C PRO A 384 2.96 12.47 14.38
N GLU A 385 3.38 12.40 13.12
CA GLU A 385 2.78 13.12 11.99
C GLU A 385 1.33 12.70 11.77
N LYS A 386 1.02 11.39 11.86
CA LYS A 386 -0.36 10.91 11.74
C LYS A 386 -1.25 11.45 12.85
N LYS A 387 -0.78 11.45 14.09
CA LYS A 387 -1.53 11.98 15.23
C LYS A 387 -1.81 13.48 15.06
N LEU A 388 -0.81 14.23 14.58
CA LEU A 388 -0.96 15.65 14.29
C LEU A 388 -1.97 15.91 13.17
N VAL A 389 -1.84 15.24 12.03
CA VAL A 389 -2.76 15.42 10.88
C VAL A 389 -4.18 15.00 11.26
N ARG A 390 -4.33 13.90 12.02
CA ARG A 390 -5.64 13.49 12.54
C ARG A 390 -6.26 14.61 13.38
N MET A 391 -5.51 15.18 14.32
CA MET A 391 -6.00 16.28 15.16
C MET A 391 -6.44 17.49 14.33
N VAL A 392 -5.66 17.89 13.32
CA VAL A 392 -5.99 19.01 12.43
C VAL A 392 -7.30 18.73 11.69
N VAL A 393 -7.41 17.56 11.06
CA VAL A 393 -8.60 17.17 10.29
C VAL A 393 -9.85 17.08 11.17
N THR A 394 -9.78 16.41 12.32
CA THR A 394 -10.96 16.22 13.19
C THR A 394 -11.44 17.49 13.88
N LYS A 395 -10.62 18.55 13.90
CA LYS A 395 -11.01 19.87 14.45
C LYS A 395 -11.59 20.81 13.39
N ASP A 396 -11.47 20.47 12.11
CA ASP A 396 -12.00 21.27 11.00
C ASP A 396 -13.29 20.63 10.47
N GLN A 397 -14.41 21.32 10.72
CA GLN A 397 -15.73 20.83 10.32
C GLN A 397 -15.89 20.74 8.79
N ASP A 398 -15.30 21.67 8.02
CA ASP A 398 -15.40 21.68 6.56
C ASP A 398 -14.70 20.46 5.97
N LEU A 399 -13.52 20.12 6.50
CA LEU A 399 -12.80 18.90 6.10
C LEU A 399 -13.55 17.64 6.48
N MET A 400 -14.09 17.58 7.70
CA MET A 400 -14.86 16.40 8.15
C MET A 400 -16.12 16.20 7.32
N ASP A 401 -16.84 17.28 6.98
CA ASP A 401 -18.01 17.21 6.09
C ASP A 401 -17.62 16.68 4.71
N MET A 402 -16.51 17.15 4.12
CA MET A 402 -16.01 16.60 2.85
C MET A 402 -15.65 15.11 2.96
N ILE A 403 -14.99 14.69 4.04
CA ILE A 403 -14.57 13.30 4.27
C ILE A 403 -15.79 12.39 4.43
N TYR A 404 -16.78 12.81 5.20
CA TYR A 404 -18.03 12.08 5.35
C TYR A 404 -18.80 12.00 4.04
N SER A 405 -18.90 13.08 3.27
CA SER A 405 -19.54 13.03 1.96
C SER A 405 -18.76 12.19 0.95
N LEU A 406 -17.43 12.16 1.02
CA LEU A 406 -16.58 11.32 0.18
C LEU A 406 -16.76 9.83 0.49
N TYR A 407 -16.75 9.45 1.77
CA TYR A 407 -16.72 8.05 2.20
C TYR A 407 -18.00 7.54 2.83
N TYR A 408 -19.12 8.27 2.71
CA TYR A 408 -20.40 7.93 3.32
C TYR A 408 -20.73 6.44 3.15
N HIS A 409 -20.66 5.94 1.92
CA HIS A 409 -20.97 4.55 1.62
C HIS A 409 -19.96 3.54 2.18
N ASP A 410 -18.69 3.89 2.38
CA ASP A 410 -17.74 3.03 3.09
C ASP A 410 -18.12 2.91 4.57
N TYR A 411 -18.49 4.01 5.22
CA TYR A 411 -18.96 4.01 6.60
C TYR A 411 -20.20 3.12 6.76
N MET A 412 -21.17 3.29 5.86
CA MET A 412 -22.42 2.52 5.86
C MET A 412 -22.20 1.04 5.55
N MET A 413 -21.51 0.74 4.44
CA MET A 413 -21.37 -0.63 3.92
C MET A 413 -20.54 -1.51 4.84
N PHE A 414 -19.49 -0.95 5.43
CA PHE A 414 -18.56 -1.71 6.27
C PHE A 414 -18.80 -1.51 7.77
N GLY A 415 -19.80 -0.72 8.16
CA GLY A 415 -20.16 -0.48 9.55
C GLY A 415 -19.01 0.15 10.34
N PHE A 416 -18.49 1.28 9.86
CA PHE A 416 -17.57 2.14 10.60
C PHE A 416 -18.33 3.30 11.25
N SER A 417 -17.82 3.80 12.37
CA SER A 417 -18.42 4.95 13.07
C SER A 417 -17.97 6.26 12.44
N PHE A 418 -18.89 7.22 12.36
CA PHE A 418 -18.54 8.63 12.22
C PHE A 418 -17.81 9.07 13.51
N VAL A 419 -16.74 9.85 13.35
CA VAL A 419 -15.82 10.32 14.41
C VAL A 419 -16.29 11.64 15.01
#